data_AF-A0A958P6F9-F1
#
_entry.id   AF-A0A958P6F9-F1
#
_cell.length_a   1.000
_cell.length_b   1.000
_cell.length_c   1.000
_cell.angle_alpha   90.00
_cell.angle_beta   90.00
_cell.angle_gamma   90.00
#
_symmetry.space_group_name_H-M   'P 1'
#
loop_
_entity.id
_entity.type
_entity.pdbx_description
1 polymer ?
#
loop_
_entity_poly.entity_id
_entity_poly.type
_entity_poly.pdbx_seq_one_letter_code
_entity_poly.pdbx_strand_id
1 'polypeptide(L)'
;MGRQMMILVCDDQLQAERARSFGEGLGLSVKVYTTVEWTRGMQDPQFRAQFTGDVASLAVGSHPVEQGAKILPFPGPNSSYSNMSEDAKKVRTINELESIAIENAIHEYNGNLTEAAKALGIGRATLYRKVKQYNIDPSQARRRKAA
;
A
#
# COMPACT_ATOMS: atom_id res chain seq x y z
N MET A 1 36.02 -15.84 -9.81
CA MET A 1 36.24 -15.39 -8.42
C MET A 1 35.37 -14.18 -8.16
N GLY A 2 34.36 -14.29 -7.29
CA GLY A 2 33.52 -13.14 -6.92
C GLY A 2 34.33 -12.15 -6.09
N ARG A 3 34.31 -10.86 -6.46
CA ARG A 3 35.00 -9.81 -5.70
C ARG A 3 34.24 -9.59 -4.39
N GLN A 4 34.88 -9.87 -3.26
CA GLN A 4 34.27 -9.66 -1.95
C GLN A 4 34.26 -8.15 -1.63
N MET A 5 33.10 -7.66 -1.19
CA MET A 5 32.81 -6.24 -0.98
C MET A 5 32.21 -6.04 0.41
N MET A 6 32.66 -5.00 1.11
CA MET A 6 32.13 -4.54 2.39
C MET A 6 31.50 -3.16 2.19
N ILE A 7 30.28 -2.96 2.70
CA ILE A 7 29.57 -1.68 2.63
C ILE A 7 29.44 -1.16 4.07
N LEU A 8 29.89 0.06 4.29
CA LEU A 8 29.75 0.76 5.57
C LEU A 8 28.92 2.01 5.37
N VAL A 9 27.89 2.19 6.20
CA VAL A 9 27.11 3.43 6.28
C VAL A 9 27.48 4.10 7.60
N CYS A 10 28.18 5.22 7.55
CA CYS A 10 28.65 5.94 8.73
C CYS A 10 28.83 7.42 8.42
N ASP A 11 28.38 8.28 9.33
CA ASP A 11 28.55 9.73 9.23
C ASP A 11 29.85 10.23 9.91
N ASP A 12 30.54 9.36 10.66
CA ASP A 12 31.83 9.66 11.32
C ASP A 12 33.01 9.19 10.45
N GLN A 13 33.82 10.17 10.01
CA GLN A 13 34.96 9.95 9.13
C GLN A 13 36.08 9.11 9.77
N LEU A 14 36.30 9.22 11.09
CA LEU A 14 37.34 8.45 11.79
C LEU A 14 36.99 6.96 11.83
N GLN A 15 35.71 6.66 12.05
CA GLN A 15 35.21 5.27 12.04
C GLN A 15 35.22 4.68 10.63
N ALA A 16 34.90 5.51 9.62
CA ALA A 16 34.99 5.12 8.21
C ALA A 16 36.42 4.71 7.80
N GLU A 17 37.43 5.48 8.21
CA GLU A 17 38.83 5.18 7.91
C GLU A 17 39.31 3.90 8.61
N ARG A 18 38.94 3.71 9.89
CA ARG A 18 39.25 2.47 10.62
C ARG A 18 38.66 1.24 9.96
N ALA A 19 37.39 1.32 9.56
CA ALA A 19 36.70 0.25 8.87
C ALA A 19 37.27 -0.02 7.47
N ARG A 20 37.73 1.02 6.76
CA ARG A 20 38.44 0.86 5.48
C ARG A 20 39.74 0.10 5.67
N SER A 21 40.59 0.53 6.59
CA SER A 21 41.87 -0.15 6.90
C SER A 21 41.66 -1.60 7.35
N PHE A 22 40.61 -1.86 8.12
CA PHE A 22 40.22 -3.22 8.53
C PHE A 22 39.84 -4.10 7.34
N GLY A 23 38.99 -3.60 6.43
CA GLY A 23 38.55 -4.37 5.27
C GLY A 23 39.65 -4.57 4.24
N GLU A 24 40.51 -3.58 4.02
CA GLU A 24 41.70 -3.70 3.16
C GLU A 24 42.67 -4.76 3.70
N GLY A 25 42.84 -4.84 5.02
CA GLY A 25 43.64 -5.88 5.67
C GLY A 25 43.12 -7.31 5.44
N LEU A 26 41.83 -7.46 5.12
CA LEU A 26 41.19 -8.73 4.76
C LEU A 26 41.09 -8.95 3.24
N GLY A 27 41.62 -8.03 2.42
CA GLY A 27 41.51 -8.08 0.95
C GLY A 27 40.11 -7.76 0.41
N LEU A 28 39.26 -7.12 1.21
CA LEU A 28 37.89 -6.76 0.87
C LEU A 28 37.83 -5.35 0.26
N SER A 29 36.99 -5.17 -0.75
CA SER A 29 36.71 -3.84 -1.31
C SER A 29 35.72 -3.09 -0.41
N VAL A 30 36.17 -2.07 0.33
CA VAL A 30 35.31 -1.31 1.24
C VAL A 30 34.72 -0.08 0.54
N LYS A 31 33.39 0.03 0.51
CA LYS A 31 32.66 1.25 0.10
C LYS A 31 32.04 1.91 1.33
N VAL A 32 32.30 3.20 1.51
CA VAL A 32 31.77 4.00 2.62
C VAL A 32 30.75 4.98 2.06
N TYR A 33 29.60 5.07 2.73
CA TYR A 33 28.54 6.03 2.43
C TYR A 33 28.12 6.76 3.70
N THR A 34 27.76 8.03 3.58
CA THR A 34 27.01 8.71 4.65
C THR A 34 25.58 8.19 4.71
N THR A 35 24.88 8.41 5.83
CA THR A 35 23.47 8.03 5.99
C THR A 35 22.59 8.69 4.93
N VAL A 36 22.91 9.94 4.56
CA VAL A 36 22.17 10.72 3.55
C VAL A 36 22.41 10.16 2.14
N GLU A 37 23.67 9.92 1.78
CA GLU A 37 24.01 9.34 0.48
C GLU A 37 23.44 7.93 0.31
N TRP A 38 23.48 7.12 1.38
CA TRP A 38 22.88 5.79 1.38
C TRP A 38 21.38 5.85 1.16
N THR A 39 20.67 6.70 1.91
CA THR A 39 19.21 6.83 1.82
C THR A 39 18.76 7.38 0.46
N ARG A 40 19.51 8.32 -0.10
CA ARG A 40 19.26 8.87 -1.45
C ARG A 40 19.57 7.84 -2.54
N GLY A 41 20.70 7.15 -2.41
CA GLY A 41 21.13 6.12 -3.35
C GLY A 41 20.17 4.93 -3.38
N MET A 42 19.64 4.50 -2.22
CA MET A 42 18.67 3.40 -2.17
C MET A 42 17.33 3.70 -2.86
N GLN A 43 17.07 4.95 -3.24
CA GLN A 43 15.94 5.32 -4.09
C GLN A 43 16.29 5.25 -5.59
N ASP A 44 17.58 5.31 -5.94
CA ASP A 44 18.07 5.21 -7.32
C ASP A 44 18.25 3.73 -7.74
N PRO A 45 17.54 3.27 -8.79
CA PRO A 45 17.70 1.92 -9.32
C PRO A 45 19.14 1.58 -9.75
N GLN A 46 19.89 2.55 -10.29
CA GLN A 46 21.26 2.32 -10.75
C GLN A 46 22.23 2.11 -9.59
N PHE A 47 22.06 2.85 -8.50
CA PHE A 47 22.84 2.69 -7.29
C PHE A 47 22.62 1.31 -6.67
N ARG A 48 21.36 0.86 -6.57
CA ARG A 48 21.00 -0.46 -6.03
C ARG A 48 21.58 -1.62 -6.83
N ALA A 49 21.62 -1.48 -8.16
CA ALA A 49 22.19 -2.49 -9.06
C ALA A 49 23.67 -2.77 -8.78
N GLN A 50 24.41 -1.80 -8.23
CA GLN A 50 25.83 -1.97 -7.89
C GLN A 50 26.08 -2.97 -6.74
N PHE A 51 25.04 -3.29 -5.95
CA PHE A 51 25.18 -4.14 -4.77
C PHE A 51 24.50 -5.51 -4.91
N THR A 52 23.51 -5.62 -5.79
CA THR A 52 22.65 -6.81 -5.86
C THR A 52 23.13 -7.89 -6.83
N GLY A 53 24.13 -7.62 -7.69
CA GLY A 53 24.54 -8.58 -8.72
C GLY A 53 23.43 -8.84 -9.75
N ASP A 54 23.65 -9.72 -10.73
CA ASP A 54 22.74 -10.01 -11.86
C ASP A 54 21.35 -10.57 -11.48
N VAL A 55 21.00 -10.63 -10.18
CA VAL A 55 19.64 -10.94 -9.78
C VAL A 55 18.80 -9.68 -9.92
N ALA A 56 17.88 -9.72 -10.89
CA ALA A 56 16.87 -8.69 -11.10
C ALA A 56 16.22 -8.34 -9.76
N SER A 57 16.55 -7.16 -9.23
CA SER A 57 15.99 -6.67 -7.98
C SER A 57 14.47 -6.64 -8.14
N LEU A 58 13.76 -7.46 -7.36
CA LEU A 58 12.33 -7.29 -7.11
C LEU A 58 12.15 -6.04 -6.25
N ALA A 59 12.61 -4.90 -6.75
CA ALA A 59 12.41 -3.62 -6.12
C ALA A 59 10.90 -3.44 -5.94
N VAL A 60 10.46 -3.27 -4.69
CA VAL A 60 9.15 -2.71 -4.39
C VAL A 60 9.04 -1.45 -5.25
N GLY A 61 8.16 -1.51 -6.26
CA GLY A 61 7.97 -0.43 -7.22
C GLY A 61 7.41 0.78 -6.51
N SER A 62 8.28 1.70 -6.09
CA SER A 62 7.91 3.05 -5.67
C SER A 62 7.59 3.96 -6.87
N HIS A 63 7.77 3.45 -8.10
CA HIS A 63 7.31 4.09 -9.32
C HIS A 63 6.19 3.24 -9.95
N PRO A 64 5.04 3.84 -10.30
CA PRO A 64 4.06 3.16 -11.13
C PRO A 64 4.74 2.80 -12.45
N VAL A 65 4.58 1.54 -12.89
CA VAL A 65 4.97 1.12 -14.22
C VAL A 65 4.02 1.82 -15.20
N GLU A 66 4.48 2.92 -15.80
CA GLU A 66 3.70 3.76 -16.72
C GLU A 66 3.32 3.04 -18.04
N GLN A 67 3.90 1.87 -18.33
CA GLN A 67 3.64 1.16 -19.59
C GLN A 67 3.29 -0.31 -19.39
N GLY A 68 2.08 -0.66 -19.85
CA GLY A 68 1.77 -2.00 -20.34
C GLY A 68 1.06 -2.95 -19.38
N ALA A 69 1.04 -2.68 -18.08
CA ALA A 69 0.31 -3.50 -17.13
C ALA A 69 -0.61 -2.64 -16.26
N LYS A 70 -1.89 -3.00 -16.21
CA LYS A 70 -2.88 -2.43 -15.28
C LYS A 70 -2.61 -2.98 -13.87
N ILE A 71 -1.46 -2.64 -13.31
CA ILE A 71 -1.06 -3.06 -11.97
C ILE A 71 -1.76 -2.12 -11.01
N LEU A 72 -2.66 -2.65 -10.18
CA LEU A 72 -3.15 -1.88 -9.04
C LEU A 72 -1.96 -1.66 -8.10
N PRO A 73 -1.55 -0.41 -7.83
CA PRO A 73 -0.45 -0.15 -6.92
C PRO A 73 -0.81 -0.70 -5.54
N PHE A 74 0.07 -1.51 -4.96
CA PHE A 74 -0.12 -1.96 -3.59
C PHE A 74 -0.10 -0.73 -2.68
N PRO A 75 -1.01 -0.64 -1.69
CA PRO A 75 -1.00 0.45 -0.72
C PRO A 75 0.36 0.44 0.01
N GLY A 76 1.21 1.42 -0.27
CA GLY A 76 2.46 1.60 0.46
C GLY A 76 2.19 2.01 1.92
N PRO A 77 3.23 2.09 2.78
CA PRO A 77 3.08 2.52 4.17
C PRO A 77 2.49 3.94 4.33
N ASN A 78 2.55 4.77 3.28
CA ASN A 78 1.90 6.08 3.20
C ASN A 78 0.58 6.03 2.40
N SER A 79 -0.09 4.88 2.39
CA SER A 79 -1.41 4.78 1.79
C SER A 79 -2.35 5.79 2.44
N SER A 80 -3.23 6.38 1.65
CA SER A 80 -4.27 7.35 2.02
C SER A 80 -5.16 6.92 3.20
N TYR A 81 -5.05 5.67 3.66
CA TYR A 81 -5.59 5.19 4.94
C TYR A 81 -4.99 5.88 6.18
N SER A 82 -3.83 6.55 6.10
CA SER A 82 -3.25 7.27 7.24
C SER A 82 -3.99 8.57 7.60
N ASN A 83 -4.76 9.12 6.65
CA ASN A 83 -5.62 10.31 6.82
C ASN A 83 -7.10 9.96 7.07
N MET A 84 -7.43 8.68 7.29
CA MET A 84 -8.77 8.29 7.72
C MET A 84 -9.01 8.85 9.13
N SER A 85 -10.17 9.50 9.32
CA SER A 85 -10.61 10.03 10.61
C SER A 85 -10.53 8.95 11.72
N GLU A 86 -10.37 9.34 12.98
CA GLU A 86 -10.29 8.40 14.10
C GLU A 86 -11.48 7.40 14.14
N ASP A 87 -12.66 7.78 13.62
CA ASP A 87 -13.83 6.91 13.42
C ASP A 87 -13.65 5.79 12.38
N ALA A 88 -12.71 5.94 11.46
CA ALA A 88 -12.35 4.92 10.46
C ALA A 88 -11.23 3.99 10.96
N LYS A 89 -10.52 4.33 12.05
CA LYS A 89 -9.58 3.44 12.73
C LYS A 89 -10.24 2.48 13.71
N LYS A 90 -11.49 2.74 14.12
CA LYS A 90 -12.23 1.83 15.00
C LYS A 90 -12.55 0.52 14.26
N VAL A 91 -12.19 -0.60 14.87
CA VAL A 91 -12.57 -1.93 14.36
C VAL A 91 -14.10 -2.03 14.38
N ARG A 92 -14.70 -2.07 13.18
CA ARG A 92 -16.14 -2.27 12.98
C ARG A 92 -16.43 -3.76 12.84
N THR A 93 -17.58 -4.17 13.33
CA THR A 93 -18.05 -5.54 13.11
C THR A 93 -18.41 -5.73 11.64
N ILE A 94 -18.37 -6.98 11.17
CA ILE A 94 -18.77 -7.31 9.79
C ILE A 94 -20.22 -6.88 9.51
N ASN A 95 -21.09 -6.96 10.51
CA ASN A 95 -22.50 -6.57 10.39
C ASN A 95 -22.65 -5.06 10.17
N GLU A 96 -21.85 -4.23 10.83
CA GLU A 96 -21.86 -2.78 10.65
C GLU A 96 -21.29 -2.38 9.28
N LEU A 97 -20.22 -3.05 8.83
CA LEU A 97 -19.69 -2.83 7.49
C LEU A 97 -20.70 -3.22 6.41
N GLU A 98 -21.38 -4.34 6.59
CA GLU A 98 -22.42 -4.81 5.68
C GLU A 98 -23.63 -3.88 5.65
N SER A 99 -24.09 -3.37 6.80
CA SER A 99 -25.22 -2.43 6.85
C SER A 99 -24.91 -1.14 6.10
N ILE A 100 -23.70 -0.60 6.28
CA ILE A 100 -23.23 0.61 5.58
C ILE A 100 -23.13 0.35 4.07
N ALA A 101 -22.57 -0.79 3.66
CA ALA A 101 -22.46 -1.15 2.26
C ALA A 101 -23.84 -1.27 1.58
N ILE A 102 -24.81 -1.88 2.27
CA ILE A 102 -26.18 -2.03 1.78
C ILE A 102 -26.89 -0.69 1.68
N GLU A 103 -26.76 0.18 2.68
CA GLU A 103 -27.35 1.51 2.67
C GLU A 103 -26.78 2.36 1.52
N ASN A 104 -25.46 2.36 1.35
CA ASN A 104 -24.78 3.07 0.27
C ASN A 104 -25.23 2.58 -1.11
N ALA A 105 -25.31 1.26 -1.31
CA ALA A 105 -25.78 0.69 -2.57
C ALA A 105 -27.25 1.06 -2.85
N ILE A 106 -28.13 0.95 -1.85
CA ILE A 106 -29.54 1.35 -2.02
C ILE A 106 -29.65 2.83 -2.36
N HIS A 107 -28.82 3.68 -1.76
CA HIS A 107 -28.77 5.10 -2.05
C HIS A 107 -28.27 5.39 -3.48
N GLU A 108 -27.16 4.79 -3.87
CA GLU A 108 -26.54 4.96 -5.20
C GLU A 108 -27.49 4.54 -6.32
N TYR A 109 -28.24 3.45 -6.13
CA TYR A 109 -29.24 2.96 -7.07
C TYR A 109 -30.65 3.48 -6.79
N ASN A 110 -30.79 4.59 -6.06
CA ASN A 110 -32.03 5.37 -5.88
C ASN A 110 -33.21 4.52 -5.36
N GLY A 111 -32.94 3.59 -4.44
CA GLY A 111 -33.93 2.68 -3.88
C GLY A 111 -34.33 1.54 -4.81
N ASN A 112 -33.59 1.28 -5.89
CA ASN A 112 -33.77 0.10 -6.74
C ASN A 112 -32.97 -1.09 -6.19
N LEU A 113 -33.66 -1.94 -5.43
CA LEU A 113 -33.05 -3.11 -4.78
C LEU A 113 -32.52 -4.14 -5.78
N THR A 114 -33.03 -4.18 -7.01
CA THR A 114 -32.50 -5.12 -8.02
C THR A 114 -31.10 -4.73 -8.45
N GLU A 115 -30.89 -3.46 -8.76
CA GLU A 115 -29.59 -2.97 -9.23
C GLU A 115 -28.60 -2.88 -8.06
N ALA A 116 -29.06 -2.49 -6.87
CA ALA A 116 -28.25 -2.54 -5.65
C ALA A 116 -27.75 -3.97 -5.34
N ALA A 117 -28.61 -4.99 -5.49
CA ALA A 117 -28.21 -6.39 -5.27
C ALA A 117 -27.13 -6.84 -6.27
N LYS A 118 -27.29 -6.49 -7.54
CA LYS A 118 -26.30 -6.79 -8.59
C LYS A 118 -24.97 -6.11 -8.32
N ALA A 119 -24.99 -4.83 -7.94
CA ALA A 119 -23.79 -4.06 -7.63
C ALA A 119 -23.03 -4.60 -6.42
N LEU A 120 -23.75 -5.07 -5.40
CA LEU A 120 -23.18 -5.75 -4.24
C LEU A 120 -22.75 -7.20 -4.52
N GLY A 121 -23.09 -7.77 -5.68
CA GLY A 121 -22.76 -9.16 -6.02
C GLY A 121 -23.54 -10.20 -5.21
N ILE A 122 -24.70 -9.85 -4.64
CA ILE A 122 -25.53 -10.76 -3.84
C ILE A 122 -26.90 -11.01 -4.51
N GLY A 123 -27.53 -12.14 -4.18
CA GLY A 123 -28.88 -12.43 -4.63
C GLY A 123 -29.92 -11.48 -4.04
N ARG A 124 -30.99 -11.18 -4.78
CA ARG A 124 -32.11 -10.33 -4.30
C ARG A 124 -32.70 -10.82 -2.97
N ALA A 125 -32.91 -12.13 -2.82
CA ALA A 125 -33.44 -12.71 -1.59
C ALA A 125 -32.53 -12.45 -0.37
N THR A 126 -31.22 -12.47 -0.57
CA THR A 126 -30.23 -12.15 0.47
C THR A 126 -30.29 -10.66 0.81
N LEU A 127 -30.36 -9.77 -0.18
CA LEU A 127 -30.50 -8.34 0.06
C LEU A 127 -31.78 -8.03 0.83
N TYR A 128 -32.93 -8.60 0.45
CA TYR A 128 -34.20 -8.39 1.16
C TYR A 128 -34.13 -8.82 2.64
N ARG A 129 -33.51 -9.98 2.92
CA ARG A 129 -33.32 -10.46 4.30
C ARG A 129 -32.46 -9.48 5.11
N LYS A 130 -31.36 -9.00 4.52
CA LYS A 130 -30.42 -8.07 5.18
C LYS A 130 -31.03 -6.69 5.40
N VAL A 131 -31.76 -6.16 4.43
CA VAL A 131 -32.50 -4.89 4.56
C VAL A 131 -33.49 -4.94 5.73
N LYS A 132 -34.23 -6.05 5.87
CA LYS A 132 -35.13 -6.26 7.00
C LYS A 132 -34.37 -6.41 8.33
N GLN A 133 -33.26 -7.16 8.33
CA GLN A 133 -32.43 -7.37 9.52
C GLN A 133 -31.82 -6.08 10.07
N TYR A 134 -31.38 -5.18 9.19
CA TYR A 134 -30.79 -3.90 9.56
C TYR A 134 -31.81 -2.74 9.62
N ASN A 135 -33.10 -3.05 9.41
CA ASN A 135 -34.19 -2.08 9.44
C ASN A 135 -33.98 -0.87 8.51
N ILE A 136 -33.40 -1.13 7.33
CA ILE A 136 -33.08 -0.12 6.32
C ILE A 136 -34.34 0.18 5.50
N ASP A 137 -34.70 1.47 5.40
CA ASP A 137 -35.87 1.90 4.63
C ASP A 137 -35.44 2.39 3.22
N PRO A 138 -35.71 1.63 2.14
CA PRO A 138 -35.33 2.02 0.79
C PRO A 138 -36.11 3.23 0.25
N SER A 139 -37.19 3.65 0.91
CA SER A 139 -37.95 4.85 0.53
C SER A 139 -37.20 6.15 0.87
N GLN A 140 -36.37 6.13 1.92
CA GLN A 140 -35.53 7.27 2.31
C GLN A 140 -34.56 7.69 1.20
N ALA A 141 -33.97 6.69 0.53
CA ALA A 141 -33.08 6.90 -0.60
C ALA A 141 -33.77 7.61 -1.78
N ARG A 142 -35.07 7.37 -1.99
CA ARG A 142 -35.83 8.04 -3.07
C ARG A 142 -36.15 9.50 -2.74
N ARG A 143 -36.35 9.82 -1.45
CA ARG A 143 -36.80 11.14 -0.99
C ARG A 143 -35.69 12.18 -0.94
N ARG A 144 -34.46 11.78 -0.62
CA ARG A 144 -33.29 12.68 -0.46
C ARG A 144 -32.89 13.47 -1.71
N LYS A 145 -33.34 13.07 -2.90
CA LYS A 145 -33.03 13.75 -4.17
C LYS A 145 -34.12 14.75 -4.60
N ALA A 146 -35.28 14.71 -3.97
CA ALA A 146 -36.41 15.60 -4.25
C ALA A 146 -36.40 16.88 -3.38
N ALA A 147 -35.42 17.01 -2.49
CA ALA A 147 -35.14 18.16 -1.65
C ALA A 147 -33.80 18.78 -2.08
#